data_AF-A0A8J2K3P7-F1
#
_entry.id   AF-A0A8J2K3P7-F1
#
_cell.length_a   1.000
_cell.length_b   1.000
_cell.length_c   1.000
_cell.angle_alpha   90.00
_cell.angle_beta   90.00
_cell.angle_gamma   90.00
#
_symmetry.space_group_name_H-M   'P 1'
#
loop_
_entity.id
_entity.type
_entity.pdbx_description
1 polymer ?
#
loop_
_entity_poly.entity_id
_entity_poly.type
_entity_poly.pdbx_seq_one_letter_code
_entity_poly.pdbx_strand_id
1 'polypeptide(L)'
;MGEDKLGNKYFEIPANPSIGKRRNSRYFEPKVKDRFDQDLPSEWESWLRNRRENPPTLEEINRNHEILELTRKNAAEKGYIPKTAIQEKMGTFPRHEEYELMPGEKEDWKKEK
;
A
#
# COMPACT_ATOMS: atom_id res chain seq x y z
N MET A 1 -2.58 -20.00 -10.31
CA MET A 1 -1.64 -19.22 -11.14
C MET A 1 -2.44 -18.46 -12.19
N GLY A 2 -1.94 -17.32 -12.68
CA GLY A 2 -2.68 -16.47 -13.61
C GLY A 2 -1.92 -15.22 -14.05
N GLU A 3 -2.56 -14.40 -14.87
CA GLU A 3 -2.06 -13.10 -15.34
C GLU A 3 -3.04 -12.00 -14.91
N ASP A 4 -2.49 -10.86 -14.50
CA ASP A 4 -3.28 -9.68 -14.18
C ASP A 4 -3.45 -8.74 -15.39
N LYS A 5 -4.39 -7.79 -15.33
CA LYS A 5 -4.60 -6.74 -16.34
C LYS A 5 -3.33 -5.92 -16.64
N LEU A 6 -2.42 -5.81 -15.67
CA LEU A 6 -1.12 -5.15 -15.83
C LEU A 6 -0.09 -6.00 -16.61
N GLY A 7 -0.40 -7.28 -16.89
CA GLY A 7 0.48 -8.22 -17.57
C GLY A 7 1.51 -8.89 -16.66
N ASN A 8 1.30 -8.84 -15.34
CA ASN A 8 2.12 -9.53 -14.35
C ASN A 8 1.72 -11.00 -14.28
N LYS A 9 2.71 -11.91 -14.23
CA LYS A 9 2.48 -13.37 -14.19
C LYS A 9 2.72 -13.91 -12.79
N TYR A 10 1.80 -14.72 -12.29
CA TYR A 10 1.80 -15.22 -10.91
C TYR A 10 2.00 -16.73 -10.84
N PHE A 11 2.93 -17.14 -9.99
CA PHE A 11 3.36 -18.53 -9.84
C PHE A 11 3.33 -18.97 -8.37
N GLU A 12 3.14 -20.28 -8.16
CA GLU A 12 3.17 -20.90 -6.84
C GLU A 12 4.03 -22.16 -6.91
N ILE A 13 4.94 -22.28 -5.95
CA ILE A 13 5.77 -23.44 -5.73
C ILE A 13 5.15 -24.22 -4.56
N PRO A 14 4.62 -25.44 -4.80
CA PRO A 14 4.04 -26.24 -3.73
C PRO A 14 5.11 -26.61 -2.70
N ALA A 15 4.69 -26.77 -1.45
CA ALA A 15 5.56 -27.29 -0.41
C ALA A 15 6.08 -28.68 -0.80
N ASN A 16 7.40 -28.89 -0.76
CA ASN A 16 8.00 -30.21 -0.91
C ASN A 16 8.06 -30.90 0.46
N PRO A 17 7.23 -31.93 0.73
CA PRO A 17 7.19 -32.60 2.03
C PRO A 17 8.47 -33.37 2.35
N SER A 18 9.28 -33.74 1.36
CA SER A 18 10.53 -34.50 1.54
C SER A 18 11.67 -33.67 2.15
N ILE A 19 11.61 -32.33 2.09
CA ILE A 19 12.65 -31.42 2.59
C ILE A 19 12.27 -30.83 3.98
N GLY A 20 11.10 -31.18 4.52
CA GLY A 20 10.60 -30.75 5.83
C GLY A 20 9.32 -29.89 5.75
N LYS A 21 8.94 -29.26 6.88
CA LYS A 21 7.77 -28.36 6.95
C LYS A 21 8.08 -26.99 6.31
N ARG A 22 8.04 -26.93 4.98
CA ARG A 22 8.05 -25.65 4.24
C ARG A 22 6.64 -25.26 3.82
N ARG A 23 6.33 -23.97 3.90
CA ARG A 23 5.08 -23.41 3.35
C ARG A 23 5.22 -23.23 1.84
N ASN A 24 4.10 -23.23 1.12
CA ASN A 24 4.08 -22.90 -0.30
C ASN A 24 4.69 -21.51 -0.50
N SER A 25 5.56 -21.37 -1.51
CA SER A 25 6.19 -20.10 -1.86
C SER A 25 5.50 -19.53 -3.09
N ARG A 26 5.00 -18.30 -2.98
CA ARG A 26 4.27 -17.61 -4.06
C ARG A 26 5.12 -16.44 -4.53
N TYR A 27 5.23 -16.27 -5.84
CA TYR A 27 6.02 -15.21 -6.46
C TYR A 27 5.36 -14.72 -7.74
N PHE A 28 5.78 -13.57 -8.24
CA PHE A 28 5.32 -13.02 -9.50
C PHE A 28 6.51 -12.54 -10.34
N GLU A 29 6.33 -12.56 -11.65
CA GLU A 29 7.26 -11.96 -12.60
C GLU A 29 6.64 -10.66 -13.14
N PRO A 30 7.24 -9.49 -12.86
CA PRO A 30 6.76 -8.23 -13.41
C PRO A 30 7.01 -8.19 -14.91
N LYS A 31 6.09 -7.57 -15.66
CA LYS A 31 6.27 -7.38 -17.12
C LYS A 31 7.52 -6.55 -17.44
N VAL A 32 7.76 -5.52 -16.63
CA VAL A 32 8.95 -4.64 -16.73
C VAL A 32 9.87 -4.98 -15.56
N LYS A 33 11.03 -5.58 -15.85
CA LYS A 33 11.95 -6.12 -14.83
C LYS A 33 12.60 -5.05 -13.94
N ASP A 34 12.78 -3.83 -14.45
CA ASP A 34 13.49 -2.75 -13.75
C ASP A 34 12.57 -1.84 -12.92
N ARG A 35 11.25 -2.06 -12.97
CA ARG A 35 10.29 -1.28 -12.18
C ARG A 35 9.86 -2.05 -10.95
N PHE A 36 10.52 -1.76 -9.82
CA PHE A 36 10.18 -2.35 -8.52
C PHE A 36 8.97 -1.66 -7.87
N ASP A 37 8.70 -0.40 -8.20
CA ASP A 37 7.60 0.41 -7.65
C ASP A 37 6.27 0.19 -8.38
N GLN A 38 6.02 -1.02 -8.89
CA GLN A 38 4.77 -1.32 -9.58
C GLN A 38 3.65 -1.54 -8.58
N ASP A 39 2.57 -0.76 -8.72
CA ASP A 39 1.34 -1.00 -7.99
C ASP A 39 0.77 -2.36 -8.37
N LEU A 40 0.67 -3.24 -7.38
CA LEU A 40 0.05 -4.55 -7.50
C LEU A 40 -1.44 -4.43 -7.17
N PRO A 41 -2.33 -5.11 -7.91
CA PRO A 41 -3.73 -5.22 -7.49
C PRO A 41 -3.81 -5.86 -6.11
N SER A 42 -4.72 -5.34 -5.29
CA SER A 42 -4.92 -5.75 -3.88
C SER A 42 -5.26 -7.25 -3.75
N GLU A 43 -5.95 -7.79 -4.76
CA GLU A 43 -6.36 -9.18 -4.84
C GLU A 43 -5.15 -10.11 -4.94
N TRP A 44 -4.21 -9.76 -5.81
CA TRP A 44 -2.98 -10.51 -6.05
C TRP A 44 -1.99 -10.33 -4.90
N GLU A 45 -1.90 -9.14 -4.30
CA GLU A 45 -1.08 -8.90 -3.11
C GLU A 45 -1.52 -9.80 -1.94
N SER A 46 -2.83 -9.93 -1.75
CA SER A 46 -3.40 -10.77 -0.69
C SER A 46 -3.12 -12.26 -0.91
N TRP A 47 -3.15 -12.73 -2.16
CA TRP A 47 -2.76 -14.10 -2.49
C TRP A 47 -1.24 -14.33 -2.32
N LEU A 48 -0.39 -13.41 -2.78
CA LEU A 48 1.06 -13.49 -2.61
C LEU A 48 1.48 -13.53 -1.13
N ARG A 49 0.76 -12.83 -0.26
CA ARG A 49 1.01 -12.82 1.20
C ARG A 49 0.38 -13.98 1.95
N ASN A 50 -0.13 -15.00 1.26
CA ASN A 50 -0.81 -16.13 1.86
C ASN A 50 -2.03 -15.76 2.73
N ARG A 51 -2.67 -14.59 2.47
CA ARG A 51 -3.95 -14.22 3.11
C ARG A 51 -5.14 -14.94 2.47
N ARG A 52 -5.00 -15.33 1.20
CA ARG A 52 -5.98 -16.10 0.43
C ARG A 52 -5.36 -17.43 0.00
N GLU A 53 -6.12 -18.51 0.04
CA GLU A 53 -5.63 -19.81 -0.48
C GLU A 53 -5.68 -19.86 -2.01
N ASN A 54 -6.82 -19.48 -2.57
CA ASN A 54 -7.04 -19.49 -4.02
C ASN A 54 -6.60 -18.17 -4.67
N PRO A 55 -6.03 -18.22 -5.88
CA PRO A 55 -5.76 -17.01 -6.66
C PRO A 55 -7.08 -16.31 -7.04
N PRO A 56 -7.08 -14.98 -7.18
CA PRO A 56 -8.27 -14.25 -7.63
C PRO A 56 -8.66 -14.63 -9.06
N THR A 57 -9.96 -14.58 -9.36
CA THR A 57 -10.49 -14.81 -10.72
C THR A 57 -10.61 -13.50 -11.50
N LEU A 58 -10.60 -13.59 -12.83
CA LEU A 58 -10.76 -12.41 -13.70
C LEU A 58 -12.09 -11.68 -13.46
N GLU A 59 -13.16 -12.42 -13.20
CA GLU A 59 -14.48 -11.85 -12.88
C GLU A 59 -14.47 -11.06 -11.57
N GLU A 60 -13.80 -11.58 -10.52
CA GLU A 60 -13.65 -10.89 -9.23
C GLU A 60 -12.87 -9.57 -9.42
N ILE A 61 -11.77 -9.62 -10.18
CA ILE A 61 -10.95 -8.44 -10.48
C ILE A 61 -11.76 -7.39 -11.24
N ASN A 62 -12.58 -7.80 -12.20
CA ASN A 62 -13.46 -6.89 -12.94
C ASN A 62 -14.51 -6.24 -12.03
N ARG A 63 -15.18 -7.04 -11.20
CA ARG A 63 -16.18 -6.55 -10.25
C ARG A 63 -15.59 -5.55 -9.27
N ASN A 64 -14.41 -5.81 -8.73
CA ASN A 64 -13.75 -4.90 -7.80
C ASN A 64 -13.36 -3.58 -8.47
N HIS A 65 -12.94 -3.64 -9.74
CA HIS A 65 -12.67 -2.43 -10.53
C HIS A 65 -13.94 -1.58 -10.71
N GLU A 66 -15.08 -2.19 -10.99
CA GLU A 66 -16.36 -1.48 -11.07
C GLU A 66 -16.77 -0.83 -9.75
N ILE A 67 -16.58 -1.55 -8.63
CA ILE A 67 -16.83 -1.03 -7.28
C ILE A 67 -15.93 0.16 -6.98
N LEU A 68 -14.65 0.09 -7.35
CA LEU A 68 -13.70 1.18 -7.17
C LEU A 68 -14.12 2.42 -7.97
N GLU A 69 -14.51 2.25 -9.23
CA GLU A 69 -14.99 3.35 -10.08
C GLU A 69 -16.28 3.97 -9.55
N LEU A 70 -17.23 3.15 -9.08
CA LEU A 70 -18.46 3.64 -8.44
C LEU A 70 -18.16 4.42 -7.17
N THR A 71 -17.25 3.90 -6.34
CA THR A 71 -16.85 4.55 -5.09
C THR A 71 -16.16 5.89 -5.36
N ARG A 72 -15.33 5.95 -6.41
CA ARG A 72 -14.69 7.19 -6.87
C ARG A 72 -15.71 8.24 -7.31
N LYS A 73 -16.72 7.86 -8.10
CA LYS A 73 -17.81 8.76 -8.52
C LYS A 73 -18.61 9.28 -7.33
N ASN A 74 -19.04 8.38 -6.44
CA ASN A 74 -19.79 8.75 -5.24
C ASN A 74 -18.97 9.66 -4.31
N ALA A 75 -17.66 9.43 -4.20
CA ALA A 75 -16.77 10.28 -3.41
C ALA A 75 -16.64 11.69 -4.01
N ALA A 76 -16.54 11.79 -5.34
CA ALA A 76 -16.51 13.07 -6.04
C ALA A 76 -17.82 13.85 -5.87
N GLU A 77 -18.97 13.17 -6.02
CA GLU A 77 -20.29 13.78 -5.81
C GLU A 77 -20.49 14.28 -4.37
N LYS A 78 -20.02 13.51 -3.38
CA LYS A 78 -20.11 13.88 -1.96
C LYS A 78 -19.05 14.89 -1.51
N GLY A 79 -18.19 15.36 -2.42
CA GLY A 79 -17.13 16.32 -2.11
C GLY A 79 -16.10 15.78 -1.10
N TYR A 80 -15.85 14.46 -1.11
CA TYR A 80 -14.83 13.86 -0.24
C TYR A 80 -13.44 14.37 -0.64
N ILE A 81 -12.82 15.14 0.25
CA ILE A 81 -11.43 15.58 0.10
C ILE A 81 -10.54 14.52 0.76
N PRO A 82 -9.59 13.92 0.05
CA PRO A 82 -8.71 12.91 0.63
C PRO A 82 -7.89 13.52 1.77
N LYS A 83 -7.78 12.81 2.90
CA LYS A 83 -7.04 13.25 4.09
C LYS A 83 -5.57 13.62 3.83
N THR A 84 -4.99 13.14 2.73
CA THR A 84 -3.64 13.53 2.29
C THR A 84 -3.53 15.01 1.94
N ALA A 85 -4.63 15.66 1.51
CA ALA A 85 -4.69 17.11 1.31
C ALA A 85 -4.80 17.91 2.63
N ILE A 86 -4.98 17.23 3.77
CA ILE A 86 -5.08 17.83 5.13
C ILE A 86 -3.71 17.78 5.85
N GLN A 87 -2.62 17.49 5.14
CA GLN A 87 -1.26 17.50 5.68
C GLN A 87 -0.64 18.91 5.72
N GLU A 88 -1.26 19.87 6.42
CA GLU A 88 -0.55 21.12 6.80
C GLU A 88 -0.89 21.65 8.20
N LYS A 89 -1.65 20.91 9.02
CA LYS A 89 -1.94 21.32 10.42
C LYS A 89 -1.83 20.17 11.43
N MET A 90 -0.90 19.24 11.21
CA MET A 90 -0.53 18.30 12.27
C MET A 90 0.41 19.01 13.24
N GLY A 91 -0.19 19.66 14.24
CA GLY A 91 0.54 20.39 15.28
C GLY A 91 -0.38 20.93 16.36
N THR A 92 -1.24 20.09 16.94
CA THR A 92 -1.99 20.46 18.17
C THR A 92 -1.44 19.72 19.40
N PHE A 93 -0.16 19.32 19.37
CA PHE A 93 0.53 19.02 20.61
C PHE A 93 0.96 20.36 21.22
N PRO A 94 0.75 20.60 22.53
CA PRO A 94 1.18 21.84 23.17
C PRO A 94 2.67 22.05 22.94
N ARG A 95 3.04 23.15 22.27
CA ARG A 95 4.44 23.56 22.14
C ARG A 95 4.83 24.21 23.46
N HIS A 96 5.59 23.50 24.26
CA HIS A 96 6.21 24.04 25.46
C HIS A 96 7.50 24.76 25.06
N GLU A 97 7.63 26.04 25.41
CA GLU A 97 8.83 26.84 25.12
C GLU A 97 10.08 26.30 25.84
N GLU A 98 9.90 25.49 26.88
CA GLU A 98 10.96 24.95 27.74
C GLU A 98 11.66 23.69 27.18
N TYR A 99 11.12 23.08 26.11
CA TYR A 99 11.69 21.85 25.53
C TYR A 99 12.14 22.07 24.08
N GLU A 100 13.35 21.61 23.78
CA GLU A 100 13.88 21.56 22.42
C GLU A 100 13.15 20.48 21.61
N LEU A 101 12.71 20.82 20.39
CA LEU A 101 12.09 19.88 19.44
C LEU A 101 13.14 18.99 18.76
N MET A 102 14.34 19.53 18.55
CA MET A 102 15.52 18.78 18.11
C MET A 102 16.69 19.06 19.06
N PRO A 103 17.34 18.01 19.60
CA PRO A 103 18.46 18.19 20.52
C PRO A 103 19.59 19.01 19.86
N GLY A 104 19.91 20.16 20.45
CA GLY A 104 21.02 21.02 20.00
C GLY A 104 20.65 22.13 19.01
N GLU A 105 19.38 22.28 18.64
CA GLU A 105 18.88 23.40 17.83
C GLU A 105 18.35 24.50 18.76
N LYS A 106 19.25 25.35 19.27
CA LYS A 106 18.86 26.51 20.07
C LYS A 106 18.32 27.61 19.15
N GLU A 107 17.01 27.87 19.18
CA GLU A 107 16.42 29.07 18.57
C GLU A 107 16.76 30.31 19.42
N ASP A 108 17.90 30.95 19.14
CA ASP A 108 18.33 32.23 19.71
C ASP A 108 17.45 33.40 19.21
N TRP A 109 16.15 33.44 19.51
CA TRP A 109 15.26 34.45 18.90
C TRP A 109 14.94 35.71 19.73
N LYS A 110 15.50 35.92 20.94
CA LYS A 110 15.43 37.25 21.61
C LYS A 110 16.65 37.59 22.48
N LYS A 111 17.63 38.25 21.86
CA LYS A 111 18.48 39.30 22.45
C LYS A 111 18.23 40.52 21.54
N GLU A 112 17.85 41.72 21.95
CA GLU A 112 18.04 42.53 23.16
C GLU A 112 16.81 43.46 23.36
N LYS A 113 16.79 44.13 24.52
CA LYS A 113 15.88 45.22 24.88
C LYS A 113 16.60 46.56 24.71
#